data_AF-A0A2V7S687-F1
#
_entry.id   AF-A0A2V7S687-F1
#
_cell.length_a   1.000
_cell.length_b   1.000
_cell.length_c   1.000
_cell.angle_alpha   90.00
_cell.angle_beta   90.00
_cell.angle_gamma   90.00
#
_symmetry.space_group_name_H-M   'P 1'
#
loop_
_entity.id
_entity.type
_entity.pdbx_description
1 polymer ?
#
loop_
_entity_poly.entity_id
_entity_poly.type
_entity_poly.pdbx_seq_one_letter_code
_entity_poly.pdbx_strand_id
1 'polypeptide(L)'
;MGGTKRHGATVYAVGTALLAALCHPLPPLAAQSHEVLLATTTSTRDAGLLDTLLPIFERRTGYRVKVIAVGSGQALELGRRGDADVVLAHAPDAERLLADSGYFVTRRLVMHNDFLIVGSSADPAGLR
;
A
#
# COMPACT_ATOMS: atom_id res chain seq x y z
N MET A 1 32.64 42.14 61.57
CA MET A 1 32.45 40.85 62.25
C MET A 1 30.96 40.50 62.17
N GLY A 2 30.59 39.43 61.43
CA GLY A 2 29.22 38.86 61.32
C GLY A 2 28.22 39.68 60.47
N GLY A 3 27.63 39.24 59.36
CA GLY A 3 27.45 37.90 58.80
C GLY A 3 26.02 37.41 59.05
N THR A 4 25.11 37.54 58.06
CA THR A 4 23.97 36.61 57.83
C THR A 4 23.36 36.80 56.43
N LYS A 5 23.25 35.68 55.71
CA LYS A 5 22.66 35.50 54.37
C LYS A 5 21.13 35.34 54.42
N ARG A 6 20.43 35.58 53.30
CA ARG A 6 19.63 34.61 52.47
C ARG A 6 18.50 35.31 51.70
N HIS A 7 18.53 35.29 50.35
CA HIS A 7 17.76 34.42 49.43
C HIS A 7 16.28 34.83 49.27
N GLY A 8 15.89 35.32 48.09
CA GLY A 8 14.48 35.56 47.76
C GLY A 8 14.24 36.31 46.45
N ALA A 9 14.62 35.74 45.30
CA ALA A 9 14.25 36.30 43.99
C ALA A 9 14.16 35.25 42.88
N THR A 10 13.68 34.03 43.20
CA THR A 10 13.58 32.95 42.21
C THR A 10 12.26 32.18 42.40
N VAL A 11 11.12 32.85 42.26
CA VAL A 11 9.80 32.16 42.27
C VAL A 11 8.84 32.61 41.17
N TYR A 12 9.04 33.76 40.51
CA TYR A 12 8.04 34.25 39.54
C TYR A 12 8.23 33.78 38.08
N ALA A 13 9.26 33.00 37.75
CA ALA A 13 9.54 32.59 36.37
C ALA A 13 8.97 31.22 35.97
N VAL A 14 8.28 30.51 36.87
CA VAL A 14 7.76 29.15 36.60
C VAL A 14 6.27 29.13 36.24
N GLY A 15 5.52 30.19 36.57
CA GLY A 15 4.07 30.23 36.40
C GLY A 15 3.56 30.53 34.97
N THR A 16 4.38 31.15 34.12
CA THR A 16 3.95 31.62 32.78
C THR A 16 4.27 30.65 31.64
N ALA A 17 5.10 29.62 31.88
CA ALA A 17 5.46 28.66 30.84
C ALA A 17 4.39 27.58 30.61
N LEU A 18 3.43 27.39 31.52
CA LEU A 18 2.43 26.31 31.42
C LEU A 18 1.23 26.66 30.51
N LEU A 19 0.92 27.94 30.29
CA LEU A 19 -0.21 28.34 29.44
C LEU A 19 0.11 28.35 27.93
N ALA A 20 1.38 28.36 27.53
CA ALA A 20 1.76 28.34 26.12
C ALA A 20 1.74 26.93 25.49
N ALA A 21 1.64 25.87 26.30
CA ALA A 21 1.66 24.49 25.80
C ALA A 21 0.32 24.01 25.21
N LEU A 22 -0.79 24.73 25.45
CA LEU A 22 -2.14 24.34 25.05
C LEU A 22 -2.56 24.80 23.64
N CYS A 23 -1.73 25.57 22.93
CA CYS A 23 -2.00 26.06 21.57
C CYS A 23 -1.12 25.37 20.51
N HIS A 24 -0.87 24.06 20.64
CA HIS A 24 -0.37 23.31 19.48
C HIS A 24 -1.52 23.16 18.48
N PRO A 25 -1.41 23.72 17.25
CA PRO A 25 -2.40 23.46 16.23
C PRO A 25 -2.46 21.96 16.00
N LEU A 26 -3.66 21.39 16.12
CA LEU A 26 -3.90 20.00 15.74
C LEU A 26 -3.38 19.81 14.30
N PRO A 27 -2.60 18.74 14.02
CA PRO A 27 -2.24 18.44 12.66
C PRO A 27 -3.53 18.36 11.83
N PRO A 28 -3.55 18.95 10.61
CA PRO A 28 -4.72 18.82 9.76
C PRO A 28 -5.06 17.34 9.65
N LEU A 29 -6.32 16.99 9.91
CA LEU A 29 -6.82 15.65 9.67
C LEU A 29 -6.54 15.37 8.20
N ALA A 30 -5.52 14.55 7.92
CA ALA A 30 -5.13 14.24 6.57
C ALA A 30 -6.38 13.69 5.87
N ALA A 31 -6.88 14.45 4.89
CA ALA A 31 -7.99 13.99 4.08
C ALA A 31 -7.58 12.63 3.53
N GLN A 32 -8.35 11.59 3.88
CA GLN A 32 -8.10 10.24 3.40
C GLN A 32 -8.00 10.35 1.87
N SER A 33 -6.83 10.07 1.31
CA SER A 33 -6.65 10.11 -0.14
C SER A 33 -7.60 9.07 -0.71
N HIS A 34 -8.53 9.49 -1.56
CA HIS A 34 -9.38 8.57 -2.33
C HIS A 34 -8.57 7.89 -3.45
N GLU A 35 -7.28 7.63 -3.25
CA GLU A 35 -6.39 7.00 -4.22
C GLU A 35 -5.85 5.69 -3.64
N VAL A 36 -5.76 4.69 -4.50
CA VAL A 36 -5.19 3.36 -4.23
C VAL A 36 -4.13 3.08 -5.29
N LEU A 37 -2.91 2.78 -4.87
CA LEU A 37 -1.82 2.34 -5.73
C LEU A 37 -1.89 0.82 -5.90
N LEU A 38 -2.16 0.39 -7.14
CA LEU A 38 -2.18 -1.01 -7.54
C LEU A 38 -0.90 -1.35 -8.30
N ALA A 39 -0.02 -2.16 -7.70
CA ALA A 39 1.08 -2.79 -8.42
C ALA A 39 0.59 -4.10 -9.04
N THR A 40 0.75 -4.25 -10.36
CA THR A 40 0.27 -5.40 -11.12
C THR A 40 1.27 -5.82 -12.19
N THR A 41 0.93 -6.85 -12.94
CA THR A 41 1.77 -7.34 -14.03
C THR A 41 1.44 -6.73 -15.38
N THR A 42 2.45 -6.56 -16.24
CA THR A 42 2.24 -6.12 -17.64
C THR A 42 1.23 -7.02 -18.35
N SER A 43 1.34 -8.34 -18.20
CA SER A 43 0.38 -9.31 -18.75
C SER A 43 -1.07 -9.06 -18.30
N THR A 44 -1.29 -8.68 -17.04
CA THR A 44 -2.64 -8.39 -16.51
C THR A 44 -3.20 -7.10 -17.08
N ARG A 45 -2.34 -6.09 -17.26
CA ARG A 45 -2.72 -4.83 -17.92
C ARG A 45 -3.04 -5.07 -19.40
N ASP A 46 -2.17 -5.77 -20.10
CA ASP A 46 -2.27 -5.98 -21.55
C ASP A 46 -3.46 -6.88 -21.92
N ALA A 47 -3.92 -7.73 -21.00
CA ALA A 47 -5.15 -8.50 -21.16
C ALA A 47 -6.43 -7.63 -21.17
N GLY A 48 -6.35 -6.34 -20.84
CA GLY A 48 -7.50 -5.41 -20.81
C GLY A 48 -8.45 -5.63 -19.62
N LEU A 49 -8.10 -6.51 -18.67
CA LEU A 49 -8.94 -6.84 -17.52
C LEU A 49 -9.24 -5.59 -16.67
N LEU A 50 -8.20 -4.79 -16.39
CA LEU A 50 -8.30 -3.63 -15.51
C LEU A 50 -9.10 -2.47 -16.14
N ASP A 51 -9.10 -2.37 -17.47
CA ASP A 51 -9.86 -1.35 -18.19
C ASP A 51 -11.38 -1.52 -17.99
N THR A 52 -11.82 -2.75 -17.73
CA THR A 52 -13.23 -3.05 -17.43
C THR A 52 -13.53 -2.95 -15.94
N LEU A 53 -12.66 -3.51 -15.08
CA LEU A 53 -12.92 -3.61 -13.65
C LEU A 53 -12.76 -2.29 -12.90
N LEU A 54 -11.72 -1.52 -13.20
CA LEU A 54 -11.43 -0.29 -12.46
C LEU A 54 -12.55 0.74 -12.57
N PRO A 55 -13.12 1.05 -13.75
CA PRO A 55 -14.22 2.01 -13.82
C PRO A 55 -15.45 1.60 -13.00
N ILE A 56 -15.73 0.29 -12.90
CA ILE A 56 -16.84 -0.22 -12.08
C ILE A 56 -16.51 -0.06 -10.60
N PHE A 57 -15.31 -0.42 -10.19
CA PHE A 57 -14.83 -0.26 -8.82
C PHE A 57 -14.88 1.21 -8.38
N GLU A 58 -14.28 2.11 -9.15
CA GLU A 58 -14.19 3.54 -8.83
C GLU A 58 -15.58 4.19 -8.71
N ARG A 59 -16.53 3.85 -9.61
CA ARG A 59 -17.91 4.34 -9.51
C ARG A 59 -18.64 3.86 -8.28
N ARG A 60 -18.39 2.62 -7.84
CA ARG A 60 -19.10 2.01 -6.70
C ARG A 60 -18.53 2.44 -5.36
N THR A 61 -17.23 2.69 -5.29
CA THR A 61 -16.52 2.92 -4.02
C THR A 61 -16.09 4.37 -3.84
N GLY A 62 -15.97 5.15 -4.91
CA GLY A 62 -15.47 6.52 -4.88
C GLY A 62 -13.94 6.63 -4.76
N TYR A 63 -13.21 5.51 -4.74
CA TYR A 63 -11.75 5.48 -4.85
C TYR A 63 -11.31 5.64 -6.30
N ARG A 64 -10.08 6.11 -6.49
CA ARG A 64 -9.33 6.15 -7.75
C ARG A 64 -8.18 5.17 -7.67
N VAL A 65 -7.95 4.39 -8.71
CA VAL A 65 -6.89 3.39 -8.73
C VAL A 65 -5.81 3.81 -9.71
N LYS A 66 -4.58 4.02 -9.21
CA LYS A 66 -3.40 4.24 -10.04
C LYS A 66 -2.66 2.93 -10.22
N VAL A 67 -2.41 2.56 -11.47
CA VAL A 67 -1.82 1.27 -11.82
C VAL A 67 -0.34 1.42 -12.14
N ILE A 68 0.49 0.57 -11.52
CA ILE A 68 1.91 0.38 -11.84
C ILE A 68 2.06 -1.04 -12.40
N ALA A 69 2.30 -1.16 -13.69
CA ALA A 69 2.44 -2.46 -14.37
C ALA A 69 3.91 -2.81 -14.58
N VAL A 70 4.38 -3.89 -13.94
CA VAL A 70 5.78 -4.36 -13.94
C VAL A 70 5.82 -5.90 -13.98
N GLY A 71 6.97 -6.55 -13.74
CA GLY A 71 7.00 -8.01 -13.55
C GLY A 71 6.48 -8.44 -12.16
N SER A 72 6.00 -9.68 -11.99
CA SER A 72 5.46 -10.18 -10.69
C SER A 72 6.41 -9.94 -9.52
N GLY A 73 7.71 -10.24 -9.67
CA GLY A 73 8.70 -10.03 -8.61
C GLY A 73 8.86 -8.56 -8.23
N GLN A 74 8.83 -7.66 -9.22
CA GLN A 74 8.92 -6.22 -8.97
C GLN A 74 7.63 -5.68 -8.34
N ALA A 75 6.46 -6.17 -8.75
CA ALA A 75 5.19 -5.79 -8.14
C ALA A 75 5.13 -6.19 -6.66
N LEU A 76 5.59 -7.40 -6.34
CA LEU A 76 5.71 -7.87 -4.96
C LEU A 76 6.72 -7.04 -4.15
N GLU A 77 7.85 -6.67 -4.75
CA GLU A 77 8.84 -5.82 -4.07
C GLU A 77 8.31 -4.42 -3.79
N LEU A 78 7.54 -3.82 -4.72
CA LEU A 78 6.87 -2.54 -4.49
C LEU A 78 5.89 -2.63 -3.31
N GLY A 79 5.08 -3.69 -3.25
CA GLY A 79 4.19 -3.92 -2.11
C GLY A 79 4.95 -4.13 -0.80
N ARG A 80 6.01 -4.94 -0.82
CA ARG A 80 6.86 -5.23 0.35
C ARG A 80 7.49 -3.97 0.94
N ARG A 81 7.86 -3.01 0.08
CA ARG A 81 8.42 -1.70 0.49
C ARG A 81 7.37 -0.68 0.94
N GLY A 82 6.09 -0.95 0.71
CA GLY A 82 5.00 0.00 0.96
C GLY A 82 4.86 1.07 -0.13
N ASP A 83 5.47 0.87 -1.30
CA ASP A 83 5.34 1.76 -2.45
C ASP A 83 4.01 1.53 -3.22
N ALA A 84 3.28 0.46 -2.89
CA ALA A 84 1.95 0.16 -3.41
C ALA A 84 1.02 -0.35 -2.29
N ASP A 85 -0.25 0.03 -2.36
CA ASP A 85 -1.26 -0.34 -1.36
C ASP A 85 -1.78 -1.77 -1.57
N VAL A 86 -1.89 -2.17 -2.84
CA VAL A 86 -2.39 -3.49 -3.25
C VAL A 86 -1.48 -4.05 -4.33
N VAL A 87 -1.21 -5.36 -4.25
CA VAL A 87 -0.48 -6.10 -5.27
C VAL A 87 -1.40 -7.14 -5.92
N LEU A 88 -1.43 -7.14 -7.25
CA LEU A 88 -2.06 -8.19 -8.06
C LEU A 88 -0.98 -8.88 -8.90
N ALA A 89 -0.47 -10.00 -8.41
CA ALA A 89 0.60 -10.75 -9.04
C ALA A 89 0.13 -12.18 -9.41
N HIS A 90 1.01 -12.90 -10.10
CA HIS A 90 0.84 -14.30 -10.44
C HIS A 90 2.16 -15.06 -10.20
N ALA A 91 2.65 -15.01 -8.96
CA ALA A 91 3.85 -15.70 -8.50
C ALA A 91 3.57 -16.42 -7.16
N PRO A 92 2.87 -17.57 -7.19
CA PRO A 92 2.26 -18.18 -6.00
C PRO A 92 3.22 -18.45 -4.85
N ASP A 93 4.42 -18.97 -5.14
CA ASP A 93 5.42 -19.31 -4.13
C ASP A 93 5.95 -18.05 -3.43
N ALA A 94 6.27 -17.01 -4.20
CA ALA A 94 6.77 -15.74 -3.68
C ALA A 94 5.68 -14.98 -2.91
N GLU A 95 4.45 -14.96 -3.42
CA GLU A 95 3.30 -14.37 -2.72
C GLU A 95 3.07 -15.03 -1.36
N ARG A 96 3.12 -16.37 -1.31
CA ARG A 96 2.93 -17.12 -0.07
C ARG A 96 4.04 -16.81 0.93
N LEU A 97 5.30 -16.85 0.50
CA LEU A 97 6.43 -16.55 1.36
C LEU A 97 6.34 -15.14 1.96
N LEU A 98 5.99 -14.13 1.17
CA LEU A 98 5.89 -12.75 1.64
C LEU A 98 4.67 -12.51 2.53
N ALA A 99 3.55 -13.19 2.26
CA ALA A 99 2.36 -13.16 3.12
C ALA A 99 2.66 -13.81 4.48
N ASP A 100 3.28 -14.99 4.49
CA ASP A 100 3.66 -15.72 5.70
C ASP A 100 4.73 -14.96 6.52
N SER A 101 5.54 -14.13 5.86
CA SER A 101 6.53 -13.24 6.50
C SER A 101 5.92 -11.97 7.12
N GLY A 102 4.61 -11.73 6.94
CA GLY A 102 3.91 -10.58 7.51
C GLY A 102 4.01 -9.28 6.71
N TYR A 103 4.60 -9.30 5.50
CA TYR A 103 4.65 -8.11 4.64
C TYR A 103 3.30 -7.78 4.01
N PHE A 104 2.43 -8.78 3.85
CA PHE A 104 1.08 -8.61 3.32
C PHE A 104 0.05 -9.04 4.35
N VAL A 105 -0.93 -8.18 4.61
CA VAL A 105 -1.97 -8.42 5.63
C VAL A 105 -2.96 -9.50 5.20
N THR A 106 -3.25 -9.59 3.90
CA THR A 106 -4.22 -10.56 3.38
C THR A 106 -3.87 -10.95 1.96
N ARG A 107 -3.71 -12.26 1.73
CA ARG A 107 -3.58 -12.85 0.40
C ARG A 107 -4.91 -13.46 -0.03
N ARG A 108 -5.38 -13.14 -1.24
CA ARG A 108 -6.59 -13.72 -1.84
C ARG A 108 -6.32 -14.18 -3.26
N LEU A 109 -6.77 -15.39 -3.58
CA LEU A 109 -6.85 -15.84 -4.96
C LEU A 109 -8.07 -15.20 -5.62
N VAL A 110 -7.86 -14.50 -6.73
CA VAL A 110 -8.92 -13.77 -7.45
C VAL A 110 -9.20 -14.33 -8.83
N MET A 111 -8.19 -14.92 -9.47
CA MET A 111 -8.29 -15.52 -10.81
C MET A 111 -7.14 -16.50 -11.05
N HIS A 112 -7.28 -17.30 -12.10
CA HIS A 112 -6.22 -18.13 -12.69
C HIS A 112 -6.34 -18.02 -14.20
N ASN A 113 -5.24 -18.28 -14.90
CA ASN A 113 -5.24 -18.36 -16.36
C ASN A 113 -5.29 -19.83 -16.77
N ASP A 114 -6.14 -20.14 -17.73
CA ASP A 114 -6.12 -21.41 -18.44
C ASP A 114 -5.35 -21.27 -19.74
N PHE A 115 -4.44 -22.20 -20.00
CA PHE A 115 -3.67 -22.25 -21.24
C PHE A 115 -4.17 -23.42 -22.08
N LEU A 116 -4.48 -23.15 -23.34
CA LEU A 116 -4.95 -24.14 -24.30
C LEU A 116 -3.89 -24.35 -25.38
N ILE A 117 -3.63 -25.60 -25.71
CA ILE A 117 -2.90 -25.97 -26.92
C ILE A 117 -3.94 -26.14 -28.02
N VAL A 118 -3.80 -25.38 -29.11
CA VAL A 118 -4.73 -25.42 -30.25
C VAL A 118 -3.96 -25.79 -31.49
N GLY A 119 -4.44 -26.82 -32.19
CA GLY A 119 -3.86 -27.34 -33.43
C GLY A 119 -4.92 -27.60 -34.49
N SER A 120 -4.50 -28.04 -35.68
CA SER A 120 -5.45 -28.48 -36.70
C SER A 120 -6.19 -29.74 -36.23
N SER A 121 -7.44 -29.93 -36.68
CA SER A 121 -8.24 -31.11 -36.32
C SER A 121 -7.60 -32.44 -36.73
N ALA A 122 -6.68 -32.41 -37.70
CA ALA A 122 -5.94 -33.59 -38.14
C ALA A 122 -4.85 -34.02 -37.14
N ASP A 123 -4.50 -33.18 -36.16
CA ASP A 123 -3.45 -33.41 -35.15
C ASP A 123 -2.22 -34.16 -35.69
N PRO A 124 -1.52 -33.60 -36.70
CA PRO A 124 -0.36 -34.27 -37.30
C PRO A 124 0.80 -34.46 -36.31
N ALA A 125 0.79 -33.71 -35.20
CA ALA A 125 1.80 -33.78 -34.14
C ALA A 125 1.46 -34.79 -33.03
N GLY A 126 0.23 -35.33 -33.02
CA GLY A 126 -0.24 -36.27 -31.99
C GLY A 126 -0.27 -35.67 -30.58
N LEU A 127 -0.45 -34.35 -30.46
CA LEU A 127 -0.44 -33.64 -29.20
C LEU A 127 -1.84 -33.74 -28.56
N ARG A 128 -2.00 -34.69 -27.63
CA ARG A 128 -3.20 -34.82 -26.78
C ARG A 128 -3.05 -34.02 -25.49
#